data_AF-A0AAU6ADE4-F1
#
_entry.id   AF-A0AAU6ADE4-F1
#
_cell.length_a   1.000
_cell.length_b   1.000
_cell.length_c   1.000
_cell.angle_alpha   90.00
_cell.angle_beta   90.00
_cell.angle_gamma   90.00
#
_symmetry.space_group_name_H-M   'P 1'
#
loop_
_entity.id
_entity.type
_entity.pdbx_description
1 polymer ?
#
loop_
_entity_poly.entity_id
_entity_poly.type
_entity_poly.pdbx_seq_one_letter_code
_entity_poly.pdbx_strand_id
1 'polypeptide(L)'
;MRPSTTGQKALTKASPDETPAQWHRVLTLLADISLFIGTRPMWTAAASHRLAVAAVISVCYASILVTGVLTLTVRRSRSLARLDLVVLVTAVTLAVCGFAIYHGGSDESVLTAQAAREFVAGHQVYDQPWPWLFGQHGVALTPTMTGGYDYTYGYPPLPLLLTAPLLWVGHGAAPAVLTATGALIVATIVMWRMLPTQWRSAATLVCLGLGLLPAYARLGYPAIVACAFLIPVVVGWPRMGYGGWSDWARAACLGAACASQQLPWFLTPFLLAGVYALRRGDLGARAAAAAVGRIVGVASLTWLLINAYFIVSEPRSWLSGIALPLTQRANLHGQGLVGISLYFTDGSGRLSWYSHASMLLAAGLLGLFVLFVRRLGPAAVVLPWCAFFLATRSQDGYYLMMTPLWLAAAVTAPPSAFITAWQPRPAFLRGPHRQRARIATGVLLITPALVASALAVTGSPPLKMQLVGESRSTTAKAVTALTVRVTNLGDAALTPHFTLTTGQGMGRYWSIKSGPATLARHASASYELLPPSGKFPLPHAGVRIRLRAVSATPMTLSSTDLHLKAPASTR
;
A
#
# COMPACT_ATOMS: atom_id res chain seq x y z
N MET A 1 45.85 32.14 -44.09
CA MET A 1 44.49 32.73 -44.22
C MET A 1 43.51 31.85 -43.46
N ARG A 2 42.83 32.41 -42.45
CA ARG A 2 41.83 31.74 -41.61
C ARG A 2 40.55 31.46 -42.42
N PRO A 3 39.89 30.31 -42.26
CA PRO A 3 38.57 30.09 -42.83
C PRO A 3 37.52 30.89 -42.04
N SER A 4 36.74 31.69 -42.76
CA SER A 4 35.64 32.50 -42.24
C SER A 4 34.46 31.60 -41.84
N THR A 5 34.16 31.60 -40.54
CA THR A 5 32.92 31.06 -39.98
C THR A 5 31.77 32.05 -40.22
N THR A 6 31.06 31.92 -41.34
CA THR A 6 29.79 32.60 -41.54
C THR A 6 28.69 31.81 -40.85
N GLY A 7 28.26 32.30 -39.69
CA GLY A 7 27.21 31.71 -38.88
C GLY A 7 25.86 31.74 -39.59
N GLN A 8 25.40 30.56 -40.04
CA GLN A 8 23.98 30.28 -40.21
C GLN A 8 23.33 30.24 -38.82
N LYS A 9 22.89 31.40 -38.33
CA LYS A 9 21.81 31.46 -37.34
C LYS A 9 20.54 30.99 -38.06
N ALA A 10 20.30 29.68 -38.02
CA ALA A 10 18.98 29.14 -38.26
C ALA A 10 18.05 29.72 -37.20
N LEU A 11 17.34 30.78 -37.57
CA LEU A 11 16.09 31.18 -36.92
C LEU A 11 15.15 29.98 -37.05
N THR A 12 15.16 29.11 -36.04
CA THR A 12 14.07 28.16 -35.77
C THR A 12 12.81 28.96 -35.53
N LYS A 13 12.13 29.28 -36.64
CA LYS A 13 10.76 29.77 -36.69
C LYS A 13 9.94 28.78 -35.85
N ALA A 14 9.40 29.27 -34.73
CA ALA A 14 8.58 28.49 -33.83
C ALA A 14 7.50 27.75 -34.63
N SER A 15 7.46 26.43 -34.52
CA SER A 15 6.41 25.61 -35.13
C SER A 15 5.03 26.19 -34.79
N PRO A 16 4.09 26.24 -35.75
CA PRO A 16 2.74 26.73 -35.48
C PRO A 16 2.16 25.97 -34.28
N ASP A 17 1.54 26.70 -33.34
CA ASP A 17 0.92 26.15 -32.11
C ASP A 17 0.00 24.97 -32.49
N GLU A 18 0.51 23.74 -32.39
CA GLU A 18 -0.19 22.53 -32.81
C GLU A 18 -1.50 22.40 -32.03
N THR A 19 -2.53 21.94 -32.74
CA THR A 19 -3.82 21.59 -32.12
C THR A 19 -3.56 20.53 -31.05
N PRO A 20 -4.13 20.66 -29.84
CA PRO A 20 -3.92 19.68 -28.78
C PRO A 20 -4.30 18.27 -29.25
N ALA A 21 -3.43 17.30 -28.97
CA ALA A 21 -3.75 15.91 -29.21
C ALA A 21 -5.01 15.52 -28.42
N GLN A 22 -5.92 14.75 -29.04
CA GLN A 22 -7.21 14.43 -28.44
C GLN A 22 -7.08 13.73 -27.08
N TRP A 23 -6.10 12.84 -26.94
CA TRP A 23 -5.86 12.14 -25.68
C TRP A 23 -5.40 13.08 -24.56
N HIS A 24 -4.71 14.20 -24.85
CA HIS A 24 -4.35 15.21 -23.84
C HIS A 24 -5.63 15.84 -23.28
N ARG A 25 -6.59 16.20 -24.14
CA ARG A 25 -7.90 16.71 -23.71
C ARG A 25 -8.64 15.69 -22.86
N VAL A 26 -8.65 14.43 -23.28
CA VAL A 26 -9.31 13.35 -22.53
C VAL A 26 -8.70 13.21 -21.14
N LEU A 27 -7.37 13.26 -21.00
CA LEU A 27 -6.72 13.16 -19.69
C LEU A 27 -7.06 14.36 -18.79
N THR A 28 -7.06 15.58 -19.33
CA THR A 28 -7.44 16.78 -18.56
C THR A 28 -8.91 16.72 -18.14
N LEU A 29 -9.80 16.29 -19.04
CA LEU A 29 -11.22 16.11 -18.73
C LEU A 29 -11.44 15.01 -17.69
N LEU A 30 -10.72 13.89 -17.77
CA LEU A 30 -10.79 12.82 -16.77
C LEU A 30 -10.30 13.30 -15.40
N ALA A 31 -9.26 14.15 -15.37
CA ALA A 31 -8.82 14.79 -14.14
C ALA A 31 -9.95 15.66 -13.54
N ASP A 32 -10.59 16.52 -14.34
CA ASP A 32 -11.75 17.32 -13.90
C ASP A 32 -12.91 16.45 -13.38
N ILE A 33 -13.30 15.41 -14.13
CA ILE A 33 -14.36 14.47 -13.74
C ILE A 33 -14.04 13.80 -12.40
N SER A 34 -12.80 13.34 -12.23
CA SER A 34 -12.39 12.68 -10.99
C SER A 34 -12.47 13.61 -9.77
N LEU A 35 -12.02 14.86 -9.91
CA LEU A 35 -12.16 15.89 -8.88
C LEU A 35 -13.63 16.18 -8.59
N PHE A 36 -14.46 16.30 -9.63
CA PHE A 36 -15.88 16.58 -9.49
C PHE A 36 -16.60 15.52 -8.65
N ILE A 37 -16.31 14.23 -8.92
CA ILE A 37 -16.86 13.09 -8.17
C ILE A 37 -16.43 13.16 -6.70
N GLY A 38 -15.15 13.42 -6.44
CA GLY A 38 -14.58 13.44 -5.08
C GLY A 38 -14.98 14.65 -4.23
N THR A 39 -15.44 15.75 -4.85
CA THR A 39 -15.69 17.02 -4.15
C THR A 39 -16.95 16.99 -3.28
N ARG A 40 -17.99 16.23 -3.68
CA ARG A 40 -19.30 16.27 -3.01
C ARG A 40 -19.25 15.86 -1.54
N PRO A 41 -18.69 14.70 -1.16
CA PRO A 41 -18.65 14.30 0.25
C PRO A 41 -17.89 15.30 1.13
N MET A 42 -16.82 15.89 0.59
CA MET A 42 -16.01 16.89 1.29
C MET A 42 -16.80 18.19 1.52
N TRP A 43 -17.51 18.66 0.50
CA TRP A 43 -18.36 19.84 0.63
C TRP A 43 -19.46 19.63 1.67
N THR A 44 -20.14 18.47 1.64
CA THR A 44 -21.20 18.15 2.62
C THR A 44 -20.68 18.15 4.05
N ALA A 45 -19.50 17.57 4.30
CA ALA A 45 -18.88 17.57 5.61
C ALA A 45 -18.39 18.97 6.05
N ALA A 46 -17.92 19.79 5.11
CA ALA A 46 -17.50 21.16 5.39
C ALA A 46 -18.69 22.07 5.70
N ALA A 47 -19.78 21.95 4.95
CA ALA A 47 -20.95 22.82 5.06
C ALA A 47 -21.63 22.75 6.42
N SER A 48 -21.54 21.61 7.12
CA SER A 48 -22.16 21.45 8.43
C SER A 48 -21.39 22.13 9.58
N HIS A 49 -20.05 22.23 9.50
CA HIS A 49 -19.24 22.67 10.64
C HIS A 49 -18.06 23.62 10.31
N ARG A 50 -17.76 23.87 9.03
CA ARG A 50 -16.59 24.65 8.55
C ARG A 50 -16.95 25.47 7.30
N LEU A 51 -17.82 26.48 7.46
CA LEU A 51 -18.36 27.28 6.34
C LEU A 51 -17.30 27.93 5.43
N ALA A 52 -16.21 28.44 6.00
CA ALA A 52 -15.12 29.01 5.20
C ALA A 52 -14.47 27.97 4.26
N VAL A 53 -14.28 26.74 4.75
CA VAL A 53 -13.77 25.63 3.92
C VAL A 53 -14.80 25.23 2.87
N ALA A 54 -16.09 25.20 3.23
CA ALA A 54 -17.16 24.93 2.28
C ALA A 54 -17.20 25.96 1.14
N ALA A 55 -17.01 27.25 1.44
CA ALA A 55 -16.94 28.32 0.44
C ALA A 55 -15.76 28.12 -0.53
N VAL A 56 -14.57 27.77 -0.03
CA VAL A 56 -13.41 27.43 -0.88
C VAL A 56 -13.70 26.22 -1.76
N ILE A 57 -14.35 25.18 -1.22
CA ILE A 57 -14.75 24.01 -2.00
C ILE A 57 -15.79 24.39 -3.08
N SER A 58 -16.73 25.31 -2.80
CA SER A 58 -17.66 25.83 -3.81
C SER A 58 -16.95 26.57 -4.95
N VAL A 59 -15.89 27.33 -4.65
CA VAL A 59 -15.04 27.94 -5.69
C VAL A 59 -14.31 26.88 -6.51
N CYS A 60 -13.82 25.81 -5.87
CA CYS A 60 -13.23 24.67 -6.58
C CYS A 60 -14.24 23.98 -7.51
N TYR A 61 -15.50 23.86 -7.10
CA TYR A 61 -16.59 23.37 -7.96
C TYR A 61 -16.76 24.21 -9.23
N ALA A 62 -16.82 25.54 -9.08
CA ALA A 62 -16.91 26.44 -10.22
C ALA A 62 -15.68 26.31 -11.14
N SER A 63 -14.49 26.22 -10.56
CA SER A 63 -13.23 25.99 -11.28
C SER A 63 -13.31 24.72 -12.15
N ILE A 64 -13.73 23.58 -11.58
CA ILE A 64 -13.84 22.29 -12.28
C ILE A 64 -14.82 22.36 -13.47
N LEU A 65 -15.97 23.03 -13.30
CA LEU A 65 -16.94 23.18 -14.39
C LEU A 65 -16.38 24.04 -15.52
N VAL A 66 -15.72 25.15 -15.17
CA VAL A 66 -15.08 26.04 -16.15
C VAL A 66 -13.93 25.32 -16.87
N THR A 67 -13.04 24.64 -16.15
CA THR A 67 -11.93 23.87 -16.77
C THR A 67 -12.45 22.73 -17.63
N GLY A 68 -13.55 22.07 -17.25
CA GLY A 68 -14.19 21.03 -18.08
C GLY A 68 -14.66 21.57 -19.43
N VAL A 69 -15.35 22.72 -19.45
CA VAL A 69 -15.78 23.38 -20.70
C VAL A 69 -14.59 23.87 -21.52
N LEU A 70 -13.61 24.49 -20.86
CA LEU A 70 -12.43 25.04 -21.54
C LEU A 70 -11.57 23.92 -22.15
N THR A 71 -11.40 22.79 -21.48
CA THR A 71 -10.66 21.62 -21.98
C THR A 71 -11.18 21.13 -23.34
N LEU A 72 -12.51 21.19 -23.53
CA LEU A 72 -13.17 20.79 -24.77
C LEU A 72 -13.10 21.85 -25.88
N THR A 73 -12.93 23.12 -25.52
CA THR A 73 -13.07 24.25 -26.47
C THR A 73 -11.75 24.92 -26.85
N VAL A 74 -10.70 24.84 -26.02
CA VAL A 74 -9.40 25.46 -26.31
C VAL A 74 -8.81 24.92 -27.60
N ARG A 75 -8.24 25.77 -28.46
CA ARG A 75 -7.69 25.35 -29.77
C ARG A 75 -6.18 25.12 -29.77
N ARG A 76 -5.46 25.56 -28.74
CA ARG A 76 -3.99 25.56 -28.69
C ARG A 76 -3.46 24.67 -27.57
N SER A 77 -2.41 23.90 -27.87
CA SER A 77 -1.75 23.01 -26.89
C SER A 77 -1.24 23.76 -25.66
N ARG A 78 -0.71 24.98 -25.85
CA ARG A 78 -0.25 25.83 -24.74
C ARG A 78 -1.38 26.25 -23.80
N SER A 79 -2.57 26.53 -24.34
CA SER A 79 -3.74 26.88 -23.51
C SER A 79 -4.20 25.67 -22.71
N LEU A 80 -4.23 24.48 -23.32
CA LEU A 80 -4.57 23.24 -22.60
C LEU A 80 -3.55 22.93 -21.49
N ALA A 81 -2.25 23.14 -21.75
CA ALA A 81 -1.22 22.99 -20.72
C ALA A 81 -1.37 23.98 -19.54
N ARG A 82 -1.92 25.19 -19.78
CA ARG A 82 -2.26 26.14 -18.72
C ARG A 82 -3.50 25.69 -17.94
N LEU A 83 -4.48 25.09 -18.61
CA LEU A 83 -5.62 24.48 -17.92
C LEU A 83 -5.17 23.34 -17.00
N ASP A 84 -4.23 22.49 -17.43
CA ASP A 84 -3.67 21.44 -16.56
C ASP A 84 -3.10 21.99 -15.24
N LEU A 85 -2.54 23.21 -15.26
CA LEU A 85 -2.05 23.88 -14.06
C LEU A 85 -3.22 24.35 -13.17
N VAL A 86 -4.30 24.89 -13.74
CA VAL A 86 -5.50 25.28 -12.99
C VAL A 86 -6.14 24.05 -12.33
N VAL A 87 -6.23 22.94 -13.06
CA VAL A 87 -6.73 21.65 -12.54
C VAL A 87 -5.85 21.14 -11.40
N LEU A 88 -4.51 21.22 -11.54
CA LEU A 88 -3.58 20.88 -10.46
C LEU A 88 -3.78 21.77 -9.23
N VAL A 89 -3.87 23.09 -9.39
CA VAL A 89 -4.08 24.03 -8.27
C VAL A 89 -5.38 23.71 -7.56
N THR A 90 -6.46 23.47 -8.31
CA THR A 90 -7.77 23.12 -7.74
C THR A 90 -7.69 21.80 -6.96
N ALA A 91 -7.01 20.78 -7.49
CA ALA A 91 -6.79 19.51 -6.80
C ALA A 91 -5.98 19.68 -5.49
N VAL A 92 -4.93 20.49 -5.50
CA VAL A 92 -4.12 20.79 -4.32
C VAL A 92 -4.96 21.54 -3.27
N THR A 93 -5.74 22.53 -3.68
CA THR A 93 -6.66 23.24 -2.77
C THR A 93 -7.67 22.28 -2.14
N LEU A 94 -8.24 21.36 -2.91
CA LEU A 94 -9.14 20.33 -2.39
C LEU A 94 -8.42 19.41 -1.40
N ALA A 95 -7.18 18.98 -1.68
CA ALA A 95 -6.39 18.17 -0.74
C ALA A 95 -6.15 18.89 0.60
N VAL A 96 -5.82 20.19 0.56
CA VAL A 96 -5.66 21.03 1.76
C VAL A 96 -6.98 21.19 2.52
N CYS A 97 -8.09 21.42 1.82
CA CYS A 97 -9.42 21.44 2.44
C CYS A 97 -9.74 20.10 3.10
N GLY A 98 -9.37 18.99 2.45
CA GLY A 98 -9.53 17.63 2.99
C GLY A 98 -8.75 17.41 4.28
N PHE A 99 -7.51 17.92 4.37
CA PHE A 99 -6.75 17.94 5.62
C PHE A 99 -7.48 18.74 6.71
N ALA A 100 -7.96 19.94 6.39
CA ALA A 100 -8.64 20.79 7.36
C ALA A 100 -9.89 20.13 7.97
N ILE A 101 -10.58 19.28 7.21
CA ILE A 101 -11.80 18.57 7.64
C ILE A 101 -11.46 17.24 8.31
N TYR A 102 -10.50 16.46 7.79
CA TYR A 102 -10.27 15.07 8.16
C TYR A 102 -8.82 14.81 8.63
N HIS A 103 -8.34 15.59 9.60
CA HIS A 103 -7.01 15.41 10.20
C HIS A 103 -7.00 14.44 11.40
N GLY A 104 -8.13 13.76 11.67
CA GLY A 104 -8.26 12.79 12.76
C GLY A 104 -7.43 11.52 12.58
N GLY A 105 -7.04 11.19 11.35
CA GLY A 105 -6.09 10.13 11.06
C GLY A 105 -6.63 8.70 11.26
N SER A 106 -5.68 7.77 11.30
CA SER A 106 -5.85 6.35 11.64
C SER A 106 -4.87 5.93 12.74
N ASP A 107 -4.88 4.65 13.11
CA ASP A 107 -3.87 4.02 13.97
C ASP A 107 -2.44 4.30 13.50
N GLU A 108 -2.19 4.25 12.20
CA GLU A 108 -0.87 4.51 11.63
C GLU A 108 -0.36 5.92 11.94
N SER A 109 -1.24 6.91 11.79
CA SER A 109 -0.89 8.31 12.06
C SER A 109 -0.76 8.63 13.54
N VAL A 110 -1.55 7.97 14.38
CA VAL A 110 -1.50 8.14 15.83
C VAL A 110 -0.20 7.52 16.36
N LEU A 111 0.16 6.32 15.91
CA LEU A 111 1.45 5.68 16.21
C LEU A 111 2.63 6.51 15.70
N THR A 112 2.56 7.03 14.47
CA THR A 112 3.65 7.87 13.89
C THR A 112 3.82 9.17 14.68
N ALA A 113 2.73 9.83 15.06
CA ALA A 113 2.78 11.04 15.86
C ALA A 113 3.27 10.77 17.29
N GLN A 114 2.90 9.63 17.89
CA GLN A 114 3.43 9.23 19.20
C GLN A 114 4.93 8.94 19.12
N ALA A 115 5.37 8.15 18.15
CA ALA A 115 6.79 7.86 17.91
C ALA A 115 7.61 9.14 17.73
N ALA A 116 7.08 10.13 17.01
CA ALA A 116 7.72 11.43 16.86
C ALA A 116 7.83 12.20 18.19
N ARG A 117 6.81 12.13 19.07
CA ARG A 117 6.86 12.76 20.41
C ARG A 117 7.89 12.09 21.30
N GLU A 118 7.91 10.76 21.34
CA GLU A 118 8.91 10.00 22.12
C GLU A 118 10.33 10.30 21.63
N PHE A 119 10.53 10.34 20.31
CA PHE A 119 11.81 10.71 19.72
C PHE A 119 12.27 12.11 20.16
N VAL A 120 11.39 13.12 20.08
CA VAL A 120 11.73 14.50 20.51
C VAL A 120 11.97 14.59 22.02
N ALA A 121 11.30 13.75 22.82
CA ALA A 121 11.54 13.64 24.26
C ALA A 121 12.82 12.88 24.62
N GLY A 122 13.53 12.30 23.63
CA GLY A 122 14.73 11.48 23.86
C GLY A 122 14.42 10.09 24.43
N HIS A 123 13.17 9.63 24.31
CA HIS A 123 12.76 8.30 24.72
C HIS A 123 12.89 7.29 23.58
N GLN A 124 12.89 6.01 23.96
CA GLN A 124 12.92 4.90 23.02
C GLN A 124 11.64 4.88 22.16
N VAL A 125 11.80 4.58 20.87
CA VAL A 125 10.66 4.51 19.93
C VAL A 125 10.24 3.09 19.63
N TYR A 126 11.19 2.22 19.30
CA TYR A 126 10.88 0.87 18.87
C TYR A 126 10.75 -0.08 20.05
N ASP A 127 9.91 -1.10 19.91
CA ASP A 127 9.56 -2.07 20.98
C ASP A 127 8.82 -1.44 22.18
N GLN A 128 8.35 -0.20 22.03
CA GLN A 128 7.54 0.49 23.02
C GLN A 128 6.04 0.39 22.67
N PRO A 129 5.21 -0.27 23.50
CA PRO A 129 3.78 -0.38 23.25
C PRO A 129 3.03 0.83 23.80
N TRP A 130 2.08 1.36 23.03
CA TRP A 130 1.22 2.47 23.45
C TRP A 130 -0.28 2.11 23.44
N PRO A 131 -0.73 1.18 24.30
CA PRO A 131 -2.10 0.66 24.27
C PRO A 131 -3.18 1.71 24.55
N TRP A 132 -2.86 2.77 25.31
CA TRP A 132 -3.79 3.84 25.64
C TRP A 132 -4.27 4.64 24.42
N LEU A 133 -3.51 4.63 23.31
CA LEU A 133 -3.88 5.32 22.07
C LEU A 133 -5.13 4.71 21.42
N PHE A 134 -5.37 3.42 21.65
CA PHE A 134 -6.41 2.63 20.99
C PHE A 134 -7.74 2.57 21.76
N GLY A 135 -7.84 3.35 22.85
CA GLY A 135 -9.10 3.63 23.54
C GLY A 135 -9.92 4.75 22.89
N GLN A 136 -9.31 5.52 21.98
CA GLN A 136 -9.96 6.67 21.32
C GLN A 136 -10.84 6.24 20.14
N HIS A 137 -11.90 7.00 19.88
CA HIS A 137 -12.79 6.74 18.77
C HIS A 137 -12.06 6.92 17.43
N GLY A 138 -12.16 5.93 16.53
CA GLY A 138 -11.57 6.00 15.19
C GLY A 138 -10.16 5.40 15.04
N VAL A 139 -9.53 4.93 16.13
CA VAL A 139 -8.22 4.27 16.09
C VAL A 139 -8.41 2.75 15.99
N ALA A 140 -8.02 2.16 14.87
CA ALA A 140 -8.16 0.73 14.63
C ALA A 140 -7.12 -0.08 15.42
N LEU A 141 -7.47 -1.30 15.83
CA LEU A 141 -6.52 -2.24 16.43
C LEU A 141 -6.09 -3.25 15.38
N THR A 142 -4.80 -3.57 15.33
CA THR A 142 -4.29 -4.69 14.52
C THR A 142 -4.23 -5.96 15.38
N PRO A 143 -5.18 -6.91 15.23
CA PRO A 143 -5.13 -8.18 15.95
C PRO A 143 -3.98 -9.07 15.45
N THR A 144 -3.38 -9.84 16.35
CA THR A 144 -2.33 -10.81 16.04
C THR A 144 -2.87 -12.24 16.15
N MET A 145 -2.24 -13.22 15.50
CA MET A 145 -2.64 -14.64 15.59
C MET A 145 -2.47 -15.24 17.00
N THR A 146 -1.78 -14.53 17.91
CA THR A 146 -1.57 -14.91 19.32
C THR A 146 -2.68 -14.42 20.25
N GLY A 147 -3.78 -13.89 19.70
CA GLY A 147 -4.91 -13.38 20.51
C GLY A 147 -4.69 -12.00 21.12
N GLY A 148 -3.56 -11.36 20.79
CA GLY A 148 -3.22 -10.01 21.22
C GLY A 148 -3.48 -8.97 20.14
N TYR A 149 -2.93 -7.78 20.36
CA TYR A 149 -2.92 -6.69 19.40
C TYR A 149 -1.53 -6.08 19.34
N ASP A 150 -1.22 -5.47 18.21
CA ASP A 150 -0.03 -4.67 18.07
C ASP A 150 -0.30 -3.22 18.45
N TYR A 151 0.59 -2.71 19.29
CA TYR A 151 0.55 -1.38 19.89
C TYR A 151 1.84 -0.60 19.62
N THR A 152 2.73 -1.14 18.78
CA THR A 152 4.09 -0.66 18.58
C THR A 152 4.24 0.02 17.22
N TYR A 153 5.25 0.87 17.09
CA TYR A 153 5.59 1.48 15.80
C TYR A 153 6.43 0.52 14.95
N GLY A 154 5.89 0.10 13.79
CA GLY A 154 6.46 -0.95 12.94
C GLY A 154 7.05 -0.47 11.60
N TYR A 155 7.45 0.80 11.48
CA TYR A 155 7.93 1.37 10.22
C TYR A 155 9.36 1.90 10.30
N PRO A 156 10.08 1.98 9.17
CA PRO A 156 11.29 2.80 9.07
C PRO A 156 11.05 4.26 9.52
N PRO A 157 12.10 4.99 9.94
CA PRO A 157 11.94 6.21 10.72
C PRO A 157 11.70 7.48 9.90
N LEU A 158 11.78 7.49 8.56
CA LEU A 158 11.59 8.75 7.84
C LEU A 158 10.25 9.45 8.10
N PRO A 159 9.09 8.76 8.18
CA PRO A 159 7.81 9.42 8.44
C PRO A 159 7.75 10.04 9.83
N LEU A 160 8.29 9.36 10.86
CA LEU A 160 8.36 9.91 12.21
C LEU A 160 9.29 11.13 12.27
N LEU A 161 10.45 11.08 11.60
CA LEU A 161 11.42 12.17 11.56
C LEU A 161 10.87 13.41 10.84
N LEU A 162 10.08 13.22 9.77
CA LEU A 162 9.37 14.30 9.08
C LEU A 162 8.19 14.84 9.89
N THR A 163 7.60 14.01 10.75
CA THR A 163 6.49 14.39 11.63
C THR A 163 6.98 15.20 12.84
N ALA A 164 8.17 14.89 13.38
CA ALA A 164 8.76 15.55 14.54
C ALA A 164 8.75 17.11 14.48
N PRO A 165 9.23 17.76 13.41
CA PRO A 165 9.19 19.23 13.31
C PRO A 165 7.78 19.80 13.14
N LEU A 166 6.76 18.97 12.94
CA LEU A 166 5.36 19.38 12.73
C LEU A 166 4.47 19.12 13.96
N LEU A 167 5.05 18.68 15.08
CA LEU A 167 4.29 18.40 16.31
C LEU A 167 3.55 19.62 16.87
N TRP A 168 3.94 20.85 16.48
CA TRP A 168 3.26 22.09 16.85
C TRP A 168 1.92 22.32 16.13
N VAL A 169 1.67 21.63 15.02
CA VAL A 169 0.47 21.83 14.16
C VAL A 169 -0.82 21.38 14.87
N GLY A 170 -0.71 20.48 15.85
CA GLY A 170 -1.86 20.07 16.65
C GLY A 170 -1.62 18.81 17.47
N HIS A 171 -2.72 18.34 18.07
CA HIS A 171 -2.72 17.14 18.91
C HIS A 171 -3.09 15.88 18.11
N GLY A 172 -2.86 14.71 18.70
CA GLY A 172 -3.19 13.43 18.11
C GLY A 172 -2.44 13.18 16.79
N ALA A 173 -3.20 12.74 15.78
CA ALA A 173 -2.70 12.33 14.46
C ALA A 173 -2.33 13.48 13.50
N ALA A 174 -2.79 14.71 13.77
CA ALA A 174 -2.72 15.80 12.80
C ALA A 174 -1.32 16.06 12.20
N PRO A 175 -0.21 16.03 12.99
CA PRO A 175 1.14 16.19 12.44
C PRO A 175 1.53 15.12 11.41
N ALA A 176 1.21 13.86 11.68
CA ALA A 176 1.51 12.74 10.77
C ALA A 176 0.62 12.79 9.52
N VAL A 177 -0.65 13.16 9.68
CA VAL A 177 -1.57 13.37 8.56
C VAL A 177 -1.13 14.53 7.67
N LEU A 178 -0.63 15.61 8.24
CA LEU A 178 -0.04 16.72 7.49
C LEU A 178 1.20 16.25 6.72
N THR A 179 2.06 15.45 7.35
CA THR A 179 3.26 14.89 6.72
C THR A 179 2.89 14.07 5.48
N ALA A 180 1.95 13.12 5.60
CA ALA A 180 1.52 12.29 4.48
C ALA A 180 0.80 13.11 3.40
N THR A 181 -0.07 14.04 3.78
CA THR A 181 -0.79 14.91 2.82
C THR A 181 0.16 15.84 2.07
N GLY A 182 1.11 16.45 2.78
CA GLY A 182 2.16 17.27 2.19
C GLY A 182 3.04 16.46 1.23
N ALA A 183 3.44 15.25 1.64
CA ALA A 183 4.19 14.34 0.77
C ALA A 183 3.42 14.02 -0.51
N LEU A 184 2.11 13.73 -0.44
CA LEU A 184 1.27 13.48 -1.62
C LEU A 184 1.16 14.70 -2.55
N ILE A 185 0.99 15.90 -1.99
CA ILE A 185 0.94 17.14 -2.78
C ILE A 185 2.27 17.36 -3.51
N VAL A 186 3.40 17.26 -2.79
CA VAL A 186 4.75 17.39 -3.37
C VAL A 186 4.97 16.32 -4.44
N ALA A 187 4.61 15.07 -4.16
CA ALA A 187 4.68 13.95 -5.09
C ALA A 187 3.93 14.25 -6.40
N THR A 188 2.71 14.78 -6.29
CA THR A 188 1.86 15.15 -7.42
C THR A 188 2.51 16.25 -8.26
N ILE A 189 3.02 17.31 -7.63
CA ILE A 189 3.68 18.42 -8.30
C ILE A 189 4.97 17.95 -9.00
N VAL A 190 5.78 17.13 -8.33
CA VAL A 190 7.00 16.55 -8.89
C VAL A 190 6.67 15.68 -10.11
N MET A 191 5.69 14.79 -9.99
CA MET A 191 5.25 13.96 -11.11
C MET A 191 4.73 14.81 -12.28
N TRP A 192 3.85 15.78 -12.01
CA TRP A 192 3.31 16.71 -12.99
C TRP A 192 4.43 17.47 -13.71
N ARG A 193 5.48 17.89 -12.99
CA ARG A 193 6.62 18.61 -13.59
C ARG A 193 7.48 17.69 -14.45
N MET A 194 7.70 16.44 -14.01
CA MET A 194 8.59 15.50 -14.69
C MET A 194 7.95 14.78 -15.88
N LEU A 195 6.61 14.68 -15.93
CA LEU A 195 5.91 14.13 -17.09
C LEU A 195 5.92 15.10 -18.28
N PRO A 196 5.87 14.57 -19.53
CA PRO A 196 5.67 15.41 -20.71
C PRO A 196 4.37 16.21 -20.59
N THR A 197 4.34 17.44 -21.11
CA THR A 197 3.24 18.42 -20.94
C THR A 197 1.84 17.83 -21.12
N GLN A 198 1.67 17.08 -22.19
CA GLN A 198 0.49 16.35 -22.62
C GLN A 198 -0.02 15.26 -21.65
N TRP A 199 0.82 14.77 -20.73
CA TRP A 199 0.48 13.76 -19.71
C TRP A 199 0.34 14.35 -18.30
N ARG A 200 0.54 15.66 -18.12
CA ARG A 200 0.65 16.26 -16.79
C ARG A 200 -0.64 16.14 -15.98
N SER A 201 -1.80 16.33 -16.61
CA SER A 201 -3.09 16.15 -15.95
C SER A 201 -3.32 14.72 -15.45
N ALA A 202 -2.67 13.71 -16.05
CA ALA A 202 -2.73 12.35 -15.55
C ALA A 202 -2.10 12.19 -14.15
N ALA A 203 -1.06 12.98 -13.82
CA ALA A 203 -0.50 13.01 -12.47
C ALA A 203 -1.54 13.53 -11.45
N THR A 204 -2.23 14.63 -11.78
CA THR A 204 -3.31 15.17 -10.95
C THR A 204 -4.43 14.17 -10.76
N LEU A 205 -4.88 13.52 -11.84
CA LEU A 205 -5.90 12.48 -11.83
C LEU A 205 -5.55 11.33 -10.88
N VAL A 206 -4.39 10.69 -11.04
CA VAL A 206 -4.07 9.47 -10.27
C VAL A 206 -3.67 9.77 -8.82
N CYS A 207 -3.03 10.91 -8.55
CA CYS A 207 -2.56 11.23 -7.21
C CYS A 207 -3.62 11.92 -6.35
N LEU A 208 -4.46 12.80 -6.93
CA LEU A 208 -5.42 13.62 -6.18
C LEU A 208 -6.87 13.43 -6.63
N GLY A 209 -7.08 13.15 -7.92
CA GLY A 209 -8.41 13.09 -8.53
C GLY A 209 -9.24 11.87 -8.15
N LEU A 210 -8.67 10.66 -8.22
CA LEU A 210 -9.39 9.41 -7.94
C LEU A 210 -9.77 9.20 -6.46
N GLY A 211 -9.37 10.11 -5.55
CA GLY A 211 -9.76 10.12 -4.14
C GLY A 211 -9.09 9.07 -3.25
N LEU A 212 -8.54 7.99 -3.82
CA LEU A 212 -7.91 6.90 -3.07
C LEU A 212 -6.64 7.34 -2.32
N LEU A 213 -5.65 7.89 -3.02
CA LEU A 213 -4.41 8.35 -2.37
C LEU A 213 -4.65 9.48 -1.36
N PRO A 214 -5.51 10.47 -1.65
CA PRO A 214 -5.92 11.45 -0.64
C PRO A 214 -6.57 10.82 0.59
N ALA A 215 -7.35 9.74 0.43
CA ALA A 215 -7.90 9.01 1.57
C ALA A 215 -6.79 8.40 2.44
N TYR A 216 -5.83 7.68 1.86
CA TYR A 216 -4.68 7.14 2.62
C TYR A 216 -3.79 8.22 3.22
N ALA A 217 -3.60 9.35 2.54
CA ALA A 217 -2.84 10.48 3.08
C ALA A 217 -3.55 11.08 4.32
N ARG A 218 -4.89 11.16 4.31
CA ARG A 218 -5.69 11.59 5.47
C ARG A 218 -5.66 10.59 6.63
N LEU A 219 -5.35 9.32 6.35
CA LEU A 219 -5.06 8.33 7.38
C LEU A 219 -3.62 8.40 7.91
N GLY A 220 -2.78 9.28 7.33
CA GLY A 220 -1.35 9.45 7.67
C GLY A 220 -0.49 8.22 7.34
N TYR A 221 -0.84 7.49 6.29
CA TYR A 221 -0.22 6.22 5.96
C TYR A 221 1.24 6.39 5.46
N PRO A 222 2.26 5.76 6.09
CA PRO A 222 3.67 5.90 5.72
C PRO A 222 4.00 5.58 4.25
N ALA A 223 3.25 4.68 3.62
CA ALA A 223 3.48 4.33 2.22
C ALA A 223 3.18 5.49 1.23
N ILE A 224 2.43 6.53 1.65
CA ILE A 224 2.28 7.76 0.85
C ILE A 224 3.62 8.49 0.76
N VAL A 225 4.36 8.59 1.88
CA VAL A 225 5.69 9.21 1.92
C VAL A 225 6.67 8.39 1.06
N ALA A 226 6.62 7.06 1.17
CA ALA A 226 7.41 6.18 0.31
C ALA A 226 7.11 6.39 -1.19
N CYS A 227 5.82 6.46 -1.55
CA CYS A 227 5.39 6.72 -2.94
C CYS A 227 5.93 8.07 -3.45
N ALA A 228 5.87 9.12 -2.62
CA ALA A 228 6.40 10.44 -2.96
C ALA A 228 7.87 10.40 -3.37
N PHE A 229 8.69 9.65 -2.64
CA PHE A 229 10.10 9.44 -2.98
C PHE A 229 10.32 8.47 -4.14
N LEU A 230 9.43 7.51 -4.38
CA LEU A 230 9.54 6.59 -5.53
C LEU A 230 9.20 7.25 -6.87
N ILE A 231 8.36 8.28 -6.91
CA ILE A 231 8.01 9.00 -8.16
C ILE A 231 9.26 9.48 -8.92
N PRO A 232 10.18 10.28 -8.35
CA PRO A 232 11.36 10.74 -9.07
C PRO A 232 12.28 9.59 -9.50
N VAL A 233 12.29 8.47 -8.77
CA VAL A 233 13.03 7.25 -9.14
C VAL A 233 12.45 6.66 -10.42
N VAL A 234 11.14 6.45 -10.46
CA VAL A 234 10.44 5.74 -11.53
C VAL A 234 10.28 6.58 -12.80
N VAL A 235 10.06 7.89 -12.69
CA VAL A 235 9.84 8.74 -13.86
C VAL A 235 11.11 8.80 -14.72
N GLY A 236 11.09 8.13 -15.87
CA GLY A 236 12.21 8.01 -16.80
C GLY A 236 13.32 7.08 -16.31
N TRP A 237 12.99 6.12 -15.43
CA TRP A 237 13.97 5.20 -14.84
C TRP A 237 14.86 4.43 -15.84
N PRO A 238 14.48 4.14 -17.11
CA PRO A 238 15.39 3.49 -18.04
C PRO A 238 16.66 4.29 -18.32
N ARG A 239 16.64 5.61 -18.07
CA ARG A 239 17.80 6.50 -18.21
C ARG A 239 18.71 6.49 -16.98
N MET A 240 18.37 5.81 -15.90
CA MET A 240 19.24 5.73 -14.73
C MET A 240 20.51 4.93 -15.03
N GLY A 241 21.60 5.32 -14.37
CA GLY A 241 22.90 4.63 -14.39
C GLY A 241 23.94 5.25 -15.32
N TYR A 242 23.62 6.36 -16.00
CA TYR A 242 24.61 7.14 -16.76
C TYR A 242 25.46 8.05 -15.86
N GLY A 243 25.02 8.32 -14.64
CA GLY A 243 25.69 9.19 -13.66
C GLY A 243 25.18 10.63 -13.67
N GLY A 244 25.86 11.48 -12.91
CA GLY A 244 25.49 12.88 -12.72
C GLY A 244 24.46 13.12 -11.61
N TRP A 245 24.17 14.39 -11.36
CA TRP A 245 23.36 14.83 -10.22
C TRP A 245 21.95 14.22 -10.19
N SER A 246 21.29 14.08 -11.36
CA SER A 246 19.94 13.50 -11.41
C SER A 246 19.92 12.04 -10.95
N ASP A 247 20.93 11.25 -11.31
CA ASP A 247 21.03 9.85 -10.88
C ASP A 247 21.29 9.74 -9.38
N TRP A 248 22.11 10.64 -8.82
CA TRP A 248 22.37 10.69 -7.38
C TRP A 248 21.12 11.08 -6.60
N ALA A 249 20.38 12.09 -7.06
CA ALA A 249 19.10 12.48 -6.47
C ALA A 249 18.09 11.33 -6.49
N ARG A 250 17.97 10.62 -7.62
CA ARG A 250 17.10 9.43 -7.73
C ARG A 250 17.53 8.31 -6.79
N ALA A 251 18.83 8.01 -6.69
CA ALA A 251 19.33 7.00 -5.78
C ALA A 251 19.08 7.38 -4.31
N ALA A 252 19.27 8.66 -3.95
CA ALA A 252 18.93 9.16 -2.62
C ALA A 252 17.43 9.05 -2.33
N CYS A 253 16.57 9.40 -3.30
CA CYS A 253 15.12 9.19 -3.17
C CYS A 253 14.76 7.71 -3.00
N LEU A 254 15.44 6.79 -3.68
CA LEU A 254 15.24 5.35 -3.47
C LEU A 254 15.58 4.93 -2.03
N GLY A 255 16.71 5.41 -1.48
CA GLY A 255 17.08 5.21 -0.09
C GLY A 255 16.07 5.77 0.90
N ALA A 256 15.61 7.00 0.66
CA ALA A 256 14.57 7.67 1.47
C ALA A 256 13.22 6.95 1.41
N ALA A 257 12.82 6.41 0.24
CA ALA A 257 11.63 5.58 0.11
C ALA A 257 11.74 4.33 0.97
N CYS A 258 12.86 3.60 0.88
CA CYS A 258 13.14 2.42 1.73
C CYS A 258 13.24 2.75 3.22
N ALA A 259 13.54 4.01 3.57
CA ALA A 259 13.55 4.51 4.94
C ALA A 259 12.20 5.09 5.37
N SER A 260 11.20 5.10 4.49
CA SER A 260 9.82 5.50 4.78
C SER A 260 8.95 4.32 5.16
N GLN A 261 9.07 3.23 4.39
CA GLN A 261 8.20 2.05 4.51
C GLN A 261 8.88 0.85 3.79
N GLN A 262 8.40 -0.38 4.01
CA GLN A 262 8.99 -1.63 3.51
C GLN A 262 8.60 -2.02 2.07
N LEU A 263 7.49 -1.53 1.50
CA LEU A 263 7.04 -1.82 0.13
C LEU A 263 8.11 -1.47 -0.94
N PRO A 264 8.85 -0.35 -0.85
CA PRO A 264 9.99 -0.06 -1.73
C PRO A 264 11.07 -1.16 -1.77
N TRP A 265 11.21 -1.97 -0.71
CA TRP A 265 12.17 -3.07 -0.68
C TRP A 265 11.84 -4.15 -1.73
N PHE A 266 10.57 -4.28 -2.12
CA PHE A 266 10.13 -5.22 -3.14
C PHE A 266 10.29 -4.67 -4.56
N LEU A 267 10.17 -3.35 -4.74
CA LEU A 267 10.40 -2.69 -6.04
C LEU A 267 11.89 -2.60 -6.39
N THR A 268 12.74 -2.38 -5.38
CA THR A 268 14.17 -2.14 -5.55
C THR A 268 14.89 -3.22 -6.38
N PRO A 269 14.73 -4.53 -6.12
CA PRO A 269 15.36 -5.58 -6.92
C PRO A 269 15.01 -5.53 -8.41
N PHE A 270 13.75 -5.22 -8.74
CA PHE A 270 13.30 -5.12 -10.13
C PHE A 270 13.93 -3.91 -10.83
N LEU A 271 13.97 -2.76 -10.16
CA LEU A 271 14.62 -1.56 -10.72
C LEU A 271 16.12 -1.79 -10.94
N LEU A 272 16.83 -2.34 -9.96
CA LEU A 272 18.26 -2.59 -10.08
C LEU A 272 18.59 -3.63 -11.17
N ALA A 273 17.81 -4.71 -11.27
CA ALA A 273 17.94 -5.69 -12.34
C ALA A 273 17.68 -5.08 -13.73
N GLY A 274 16.68 -4.20 -13.83
CA GLY A 274 16.34 -3.50 -15.06
C GLY A 274 17.42 -2.51 -15.48
N VAL A 275 17.95 -1.73 -14.54
CA VAL A 275 19.05 -0.79 -14.77
C VAL A 275 20.30 -1.57 -15.20
N TYR A 276 20.64 -2.66 -14.51
CA TYR A 276 21.75 -3.52 -14.90
C TYR A 276 21.59 -4.01 -16.34
N ALA A 277 20.41 -4.53 -16.70
CA ALA A 277 20.12 -5.02 -18.04
C ALA A 277 20.31 -3.93 -19.10
N LEU A 278 19.73 -2.75 -18.89
CA LEU A 278 19.86 -1.61 -19.81
C LEU A 278 21.31 -1.16 -19.95
N ARG A 279 21.97 -0.85 -18.82
CA ARG A 279 23.36 -0.39 -18.82
C ARG A 279 24.32 -1.42 -19.39
N ARG A 280 24.06 -2.72 -19.20
CA ARG A 280 24.90 -3.78 -19.78
C ARG A 280 24.73 -3.87 -21.29
N GLY A 281 23.53 -3.62 -21.79
CA GLY A 281 23.25 -3.53 -23.22
C GLY A 281 23.99 -2.37 -23.89
N ASP A 282 24.07 -1.23 -23.19
CA ASP A 282 24.62 0.01 -23.75
C ASP A 282 26.14 0.17 -23.49
N LEU A 283 26.64 -0.22 -22.31
CA LEU A 283 27.99 0.10 -21.81
C LEU A 283 28.86 -1.14 -21.51
N GLY A 284 28.30 -2.35 -21.61
CA GLY A 284 28.96 -3.59 -21.22
C GLY A 284 28.90 -3.90 -19.71
N ALA A 285 29.36 -5.09 -19.32
CA ALA A 285 29.07 -5.67 -18.01
C ALA A 285 29.73 -4.93 -16.83
N ARG A 286 31.00 -4.53 -16.95
CA ARG A 286 31.74 -3.84 -15.87
C ARG A 286 31.15 -2.45 -15.58
N ALA A 287 30.90 -1.66 -16.62
CA ALA A 287 30.31 -0.34 -16.49
C ALA A 287 28.87 -0.41 -15.93
N ALA A 288 28.10 -1.41 -16.35
CA ALA A 288 26.76 -1.66 -15.78
C ALA A 288 26.80 -2.02 -14.30
N ALA A 289 27.74 -2.88 -13.88
CA ALA A 289 27.93 -3.22 -12.48
C ALA A 289 28.35 -1.99 -11.66
N ALA A 290 29.26 -1.15 -12.17
CA ALA A 290 29.65 0.10 -11.53
C ALA A 290 28.48 1.10 -11.44
N ALA A 291 27.64 1.20 -12.47
CA ALA A 291 26.46 2.06 -12.45
C ALA A 291 25.46 1.64 -11.36
N VAL A 292 25.14 0.34 -11.29
CA VAL A 292 24.27 -0.21 -10.25
C VAL A 292 24.92 -0.07 -8.87
N GLY A 293 26.21 -0.34 -8.75
CA GLY A 293 26.97 -0.17 -7.51
C GLY A 293 26.92 1.26 -6.97
N ARG A 294 26.99 2.29 -7.85
CA ARG A 294 26.81 3.70 -7.46
C ARG A 294 25.39 3.97 -6.96
N ILE A 295 24.37 3.46 -7.65
CA ILE A 295 22.97 3.63 -7.23
C ILE A 295 22.74 2.97 -5.87
N VAL A 296 23.19 1.73 -5.70
CA VAL A 296 23.10 0.99 -4.43
C VAL A 296 23.86 1.73 -3.34
N GLY A 297 25.10 2.16 -3.60
CA GLY A 297 25.91 2.89 -2.63
C GLY A 297 25.23 4.17 -2.13
N VAL A 298 24.70 4.99 -3.04
CA VAL A 298 23.99 6.23 -2.66
C VAL A 298 22.67 5.92 -1.93
N ALA A 299 21.86 4.98 -2.43
CA ALA A 299 20.60 4.61 -1.79
C ALA A 299 20.83 4.03 -0.38
N SER A 300 21.80 3.13 -0.23
CA SER A 300 22.19 2.56 1.06
C SER A 300 22.74 3.62 1.99
N LEU A 301 23.57 4.54 1.51
CA LEU A 301 24.07 5.65 2.33
C LEU A 301 22.92 6.53 2.84
N THR A 302 22.00 6.95 1.96
CA THR A 302 20.84 7.75 2.38
C THR A 302 19.97 6.99 3.38
N TRP A 303 19.69 5.71 3.14
CA TRP A 303 18.94 4.87 4.07
C TRP A 303 19.64 4.77 5.43
N LEU A 304 20.95 4.50 5.44
CA LEU A 304 21.74 4.43 6.66
C LEU A 304 21.76 5.76 7.41
N LEU A 305 21.95 6.88 6.73
CA LEU A 305 21.96 8.21 7.36
C LEU A 305 20.63 8.53 8.05
N ILE A 306 19.50 8.19 7.41
CA ILE A 306 18.17 8.39 8.00
C ILE A 306 17.95 7.46 9.21
N ASN A 307 18.46 6.24 9.16
CA ASN A 307 18.31 5.26 10.23
C ASN A 307 19.40 5.35 11.31
N ALA A 308 20.44 6.18 11.11
CA ALA A 308 21.69 6.12 11.87
C ALA A 308 21.48 6.24 13.37
N TYR A 309 20.62 7.18 13.79
CA TYR A 309 20.27 7.36 15.20
C TYR A 309 19.76 6.05 15.81
N PHE A 310 18.74 5.44 15.22
CA PHE A 310 18.10 4.22 15.75
C PHE A 310 18.97 2.97 15.62
N ILE A 311 19.85 2.91 14.63
CA ILE A 311 20.86 1.84 14.51
C ILE A 311 21.82 1.89 15.72
N VAL A 312 22.17 3.09 16.18
CA VAL A 312 23.11 3.27 17.29
C VAL A 312 22.42 3.20 18.65
N SER A 313 21.28 3.87 18.82
CA SER A 313 20.57 3.97 20.10
C SER A 313 19.71 2.74 20.41
N GLU A 314 19.13 2.09 19.41
CA GLU A 314 18.11 1.05 19.57
C GLU A 314 18.31 -0.16 18.62
N PRO A 315 19.53 -0.71 18.40
CA PRO A 315 19.83 -1.60 17.26
C PRO A 315 18.91 -2.82 17.14
N ARG A 316 18.64 -3.52 18.26
CA ARG A 316 17.82 -4.73 18.26
C ARG A 316 16.34 -4.39 18.08
N SER A 317 15.84 -3.43 18.84
CA SER A 317 14.45 -2.99 18.82
C SER A 317 14.08 -2.32 17.50
N TRP A 318 14.97 -1.52 16.93
CA TRP A 318 14.82 -0.95 15.60
C TRP A 318 14.72 -2.03 14.54
N LEU A 319 15.64 -3.01 14.53
CA LEU A 319 15.63 -4.08 13.53
C LEU A 319 14.36 -4.94 13.65
N SER A 320 13.96 -5.33 14.86
CA SER A 320 12.73 -6.08 15.09
C SER A 320 11.49 -5.26 14.70
N GLY A 321 11.47 -3.97 15.00
CA GLY A 321 10.39 -3.04 14.67
C GLY A 321 10.21 -2.83 13.17
N ILE A 322 11.27 -2.54 12.42
CA ILE A 322 11.13 -2.37 10.95
C ILE A 322 10.87 -3.69 10.23
N ALA A 323 11.23 -4.83 10.83
CA ALA A 323 10.90 -6.15 10.32
C ALA A 323 9.52 -6.65 10.79
N LEU A 324 8.85 -5.93 11.70
CA LEU A 324 7.61 -6.35 12.33
C LEU A 324 6.54 -6.74 11.30
N PRO A 325 6.30 -6.00 10.20
CA PRO A 325 5.29 -6.41 9.21
C PRO A 325 5.57 -7.78 8.56
N LEU A 326 6.82 -8.27 8.61
CA LEU A 326 7.21 -9.59 8.12
C LEU A 326 7.12 -10.69 9.19
N THR A 327 7.18 -10.33 10.49
CA THR A 327 7.34 -11.29 11.59
C THR A 327 6.19 -11.30 12.60
N GLN A 328 5.38 -10.25 12.68
CA GLN A 328 4.33 -9.97 13.68
C GLN A 328 3.25 -11.04 13.81
N ARG A 329 3.13 -11.94 12.82
CA ARG A 329 2.01 -12.88 12.69
C ARG A 329 0.68 -12.15 12.88
N ALA A 330 0.53 -11.01 12.20
CA ALA A 330 -0.72 -10.27 12.17
C ALA A 330 -1.85 -11.18 11.67
N ASN A 331 -3.07 -10.96 12.17
CA ASN A 331 -4.23 -11.74 11.77
C ASN A 331 -4.53 -11.51 10.28
N LEU A 332 -5.22 -12.47 9.67
CA LEU A 332 -5.56 -12.45 8.25
C LEU A 332 -6.46 -11.26 7.95
N HIS A 333 -6.12 -10.54 6.90
CA HIS A 333 -6.89 -9.38 6.46
C HIS A 333 -6.57 -9.06 5.01
N GLY A 334 -7.57 -8.66 4.22
CA GLY A 334 -7.37 -8.14 2.88
C GLY A 334 -8.32 -8.71 1.84
N GLN A 335 -8.12 -8.28 0.60
CA GLN A 335 -8.99 -8.50 -0.55
C GLN A 335 -8.41 -9.49 -1.58
N GLY A 336 -7.24 -10.04 -1.29
CA GLY A 336 -6.53 -10.99 -2.13
C GLY A 336 -6.98 -12.43 -1.93
N LEU A 337 -6.11 -13.38 -2.29
CA LEU A 337 -6.43 -14.81 -2.29
C LEU A 337 -6.80 -15.34 -0.88
N VAL A 338 -6.26 -14.73 0.17
CA VAL A 338 -6.60 -15.03 1.57
C VAL A 338 -8.10 -14.86 1.87
N GLY A 339 -8.80 -14.05 1.07
CA GLY A 339 -10.25 -13.90 1.10
C GLY A 339 -11.00 -15.23 0.99
N ILE A 340 -10.44 -16.24 0.31
CA ILE A 340 -11.05 -17.58 0.21
C ILE A 340 -11.13 -18.26 1.58
N SER A 341 -10.02 -18.25 2.33
CA SER A 341 -9.98 -18.77 3.70
C SER A 341 -10.82 -17.93 4.67
N LEU A 342 -10.95 -16.63 4.41
CA LEU A 342 -11.70 -15.71 5.27
C LEU A 342 -13.22 -15.77 5.04
N TYR A 343 -13.69 -15.81 3.81
CA TYR A 343 -15.09 -15.53 3.48
C TYR A 343 -15.83 -16.68 2.82
N PHE A 344 -15.13 -17.48 2.02
CA PHE A 344 -15.76 -18.50 1.17
C PHE A 344 -15.67 -19.91 1.75
N THR A 345 -14.72 -20.16 2.64
CA THR A 345 -14.55 -21.43 3.35
C THR A 345 -14.71 -21.23 4.86
N ASP A 346 -14.61 -22.32 5.61
CA ASP A 346 -14.59 -22.31 7.06
C ASP A 346 -13.19 -22.12 7.63
N GLY A 347 -12.20 -21.75 6.81
CA GLY A 347 -10.83 -21.45 7.24
C GLY A 347 -9.81 -22.39 6.61
N SER A 348 -8.62 -22.44 7.19
CA SER A 348 -7.51 -23.28 6.73
C SER A 348 -6.49 -23.49 7.85
N GLY A 349 -6.00 -24.72 7.99
CA GLY A 349 -4.88 -25.08 8.86
C GLY A 349 -3.50 -24.80 8.26
N ARG A 350 -3.43 -24.20 7.06
CA ARG A 350 -2.20 -24.07 6.25
C ARG A 350 -1.92 -22.61 5.88
N LEU A 351 -2.24 -21.66 6.74
CA LEU A 351 -2.21 -20.23 6.39
C LEU A 351 -0.82 -19.69 6.09
N SER A 352 0.22 -20.27 6.69
CA SER A 352 1.61 -19.87 6.40
C SER A 352 1.97 -20.03 4.91
N TRP A 353 1.29 -20.93 4.19
CA TRP A 353 1.51 -21.13 2.76
C TRP A 353 1.13 -19.92 1.89
N TYR A 354 0.27 -19.01 2.36
CA TYR A 354 0.06 -17.72 1.70
C TYR A 354 1.33 -16.85 1.69
N SER A 355 2.03 -16.76 2.82
CA SER A 355 3.30 -16.04 2.90
C SER A 355 4.37 -16.67 2.01
N HIS A 356 4.45 -18.01 1.98
CA HIS A 356 5.34 -18.72 1.05
C HIS A 356 4.97 -18.43 -0.41
N ALA A 357 3.68 -18.49 -0.76
CA ALA A 357 3.19 -18.22 -2.11
C ALA A 357 3.53 -16.80 -2.57
N SER A 358 3.36 -15.81 -1.69
CA SER A 358 3.74 -14.42 -1.96
C SER A 358 5.24 -14.28 -2.27
N MET A 359 6.11 -14.82 -1.41
CA MET A 359 7.57 -14.74 -1.60
C MET A 359 8.04 -15.51 -2.83
N LEU A 360 7.49 -16.71 -3.06
CA LEU A 360 7.77 -17.51 -4.26
C LEU A 360 7.29 -16.79 -5.54
N LEU A 361 6.15 -16.10 -5.50
CA LEU A 361 5.67 -15.31 -6.63
C LEU A 361 6.59 -14.12 -6.89
N ALA A 362 6.99 -13.38 -5.85
CA ALA A 362 7.94 -12.28 -5.99
C ALA A 362 9.26 -12.75 -6.64
N ALA A 363 9.81 -13.86 -6.17
CA ALA A 363 11.02 -14.47 -6.73
C ALA A 363 10.82 -14.94 -8.19
N GLY A 364 9.70 -15.63 -8.47
CA GLY A 364 9.35 -16.10 -9.81
C GLY A 364 9.17 -14.95 -10.80
N LEU A 365 8.50 -13.87 -10.39
CA LEU A 365 8.31 -12.66 -11.20
C LEU A 365 9.62 -11.90 -11.41
N LEU A 366 10.53 -11.84 -10.43
CA LEU A 366 11.86 -11.27 -10.61
C LEU A 366 12.69 -12.09 -11.60
N GLY A 367 12.63 -13.43 -11.50
CA GLY A 367 13.27 -14.34 -12.46
C GLY A 367 12.73 -14.14 -13.88
N LEU A 368 11.41 -14.08 -14.03
CA LEU A 368 10.74 -13.77 -15.30
C LEU A 368 11.18 -12.42 -15.86
N PHE A 369 11.20 -11.40 -15.00
CA PHE A 369 11.63 -10.06 -15.37
C PHE A 369 13.06 -10.06 -15.90
N VAL A 370 14.00 -10.72 -15.22
CA VAL A 370 15.40 -10.83 -15.66
C VAL A 370 15.53 -11.56 -17.00
N LEU A 371 14.82 -12.69 -17.18
CA LEU A 371 14.88 -13.49 -18.41
C LEU A 371 14.22 -12.81 -19.61
N PHE A 372 13.20 -11.99 -19.38
CA PHE A 372 12.37 -11.38 -20.41
C PHE A 372 12.30 -9.85 -20.31
N VAL A 373 13.35 -9.20 -19.80
CA VAL A 373 13.37 -7.75 -19.53
C VAL A 373 13.07 -6.89 -20.75
N ARG A 374 13.40 -7.35 -21.96
CA ARG A 374 13.06 -6.63 -23.21
C ARG A 374 11.55 -6.48 -23.41
N ARG A 375 10.76 -7.41 -22.89
CA ARG A 375 9.29 -7.40 -22.97
C ARG A 375 8.65 -6.90 -21.68
N LEU A 376 9.19 -7.31 -20.53
CA LEU A 376 8.64 -7.02 -19.21
C LEU A 376 9.18 -5.72 -18.60
N GLY A 377 10.18 -5.09 -19.22
CA GLY A 377 10.78 -3.82 -18.81
C GLY A 377 9.77 -2.76 -18.41
N PRO A 378 8.79 -2.42 -19.28
CA PRO A 378 7.76 -1.43 -18.95
C PRO A 378 6.92 -1.78 -17.71
N ALA A 379 6.81 -3.06 -17.36
CA ALA A 379 6.05 -3.57 -16.22
C ALA A 379 6.87 -3.70 -14.92
N ALA A 380 8.14 -3.28 -14.91
CA ALA A 380 9.04 -3.41 -13.74
C ALA A 380 8.44 -2.87 -12.43
N VAL A 381 7.63 -1.82 -12.54
CA VAL A 381 6.98 -1.16 -11.40
C VAL A 381 5.60 -1.71 -11.04
N VAL A 382 5.13 -2.73 -11.75
CA VAL A 382 3.83 -3.39 -11.51
C VAL A 382 4.04 -4.77 -10.92
N LEU A 383 5.00 -5.53 -11.48
CA LEU A 383 5.28 -6.92 -11.11
C LEU A 383 5.47 -7.18 -9.60
N PRO A 384 6.20 -6.34 -8.83
CA PRO A 384 6.41 -6.61 -7.40
C PRO A 384 5.10 -6.68 -6.62
N TRP A 385 4.09 -5.91 -7.03
CA TRP A 385 2.85 -5.78 -6.27
C TRP A 385 1.94 -7.00 -6.38
N CYS A 386 2.10 -7.80 -7.44
CA CYS A 386 1.34 -9.03 -7.63
C CYS A 386 1.56 -10.03 -6.48
N ALA A 387 2.73 -10.03 -5.84
CA ALA A 387 3.03 -10.88 -4.69
C ALA A 387 2.09 -10.61 -3.50
N PHE A 388 1.74 -9.35 -3.25
CA PHE A 388 0.89 -8.97 -2.12
C PHE A 388 -0.56 -9.44 -2.25
N PHE A 389 -1.00 -9.78 -3.47
CA PHE A 389 -2.30 -10.43 -3.66
C PHE A 389 -2.37 -11.82 -3.00
N LEU A 390 -1.22 -12.50 -2.83
CA LEU A 390 -1.12 -13.82 -2.22
C LEU A 390 -0.77 -13.80 -0.73
N ALA A 391 -0.42 -12.63 -0.18
CA ALA A 391 0.03 -12.51 1.21
C ALA A 391 -1.10 -12.84 2.21
N THR A 392 -0.73 -13.30 3.42
CA THR A 392 -1.67 -13.51 4.54
C THR A 392 -2.38 -12.23 4.95
N ARG A 393 -1.68 -11.10 4.84
CA ARG A 393 -2.23 -9.75 4.91
C ARG A 393 -2.17 -9.16 3.51
N SER A 394 -3.24 -9.28 2.73
CA SER A 394 -3.30 -8.83 1.33
C SER A 394 -4.10 -7.53 1.23
N GLN A 395 -3.66 -6.49 1.94
CA GLN A 395 -4.35 -5.20 1.94
C GLN A 395 -4.27 -4.55 0.56
N ASP A 396 -5.41 -4.07 0.08
CA ASP A 396 -5.52 -3.31 -1.16
C ASP A 396 -4.57 -2.11 -1.24
N GLY A 397 -4.30 -1.47 -0.10
CA GLY A 397 -3.28 -0.42 0.02
C GLY A 397 -1.90 -0.83 -0.54
N TYR A 398 -1.51 -2.10 -0.45
CA TYR A 398 -0.18 -2.56 -0.89
C TYR A 398 0.03 -2.50 -2.40
N TYR A 399 -1.03 -2.61 -3.19
CA TYR A 399 -0.96 -2.56 -4.65
C TYR A 399 -1.66 -1.35 -5.26
N LEU A 400 -2.61 -0.71 -4.55
CA LEU A 400 -3.29 0.48 -5.08
C LEU A 400 -2.53 1.79 -4.82
N MET A 401 -1.84 1.94 -3.69
CA MET A 401 -1.13 3.19 -3.35
C MET A 401 0.04 3.48 -4.30
N MET A 402 0.56 2.44 -4.95
CA MET A 402 1.71 2.52 -5.87
C MET A 402 1.28 2.72 -7.34
N THR A 403 -0.01 2.85 -7.62
CA THR A 403 -0.54 3.06 -8.98
C THR A 403 -0.03 4.32 -9.69
N PRO A 404 0.36 5.44 -9.03
CA PRO A 404 1.03 6.53 -9.73
C PRO A 404 2.35 6.11 -10.39
N LEU A 405 3.07 5.15 -9.79
CA LEU A 405 4.31 4.62 -10.37
C LEU A 405 4.02 3.88 -11.69
N TRP A 406 2.86 3.22 -11.80
CA TRP A 406 2.46 2.50 -13.02
C TRP A 406 2.24 3.48 -14.17
N LEU A 407 1.53 4.58 -13.91
CA LEU A 407 1.37 5.66 -14.89
C LEU A 407 2.74 6.26 -15.26
N ALA A 408 3.59 6.56 -14.27
CA ALA A 408 4.91 7.11 -14.52
C ALA A 408 5.74 6.20 -15.46
N ALA A 409 5.77 4.89 -15.21
CA ALA A 409 6.46 3.94 -16.08
C ALA A 409 5.80 3.80 -17.45
N ALA A 410 4.47 3.73 -17.53
CA ALA A 410 3.76 3.63 -18.81
C ALA A 410 4.09 4.81 -19.75
N VAL A 411 4.25 6.02 -19.19
CA VAL A 411 4.57 7.23 -19.95
C VAL A 411 6.06 7.35 -20.28
N THR A 412 6.95 6.89 -19.40
CA THR A 412 8.38 7.23 -19.47
C THR A 412 9.34 6.04 -19.61
N ALA A 413 8.82 4.82 -19.61
CA ALA A 413 9.55 3.58 -19.87
C ALA A 413 8.91 2.79 -21.02
N PRO A 414 8.88 3.35 -22.26
CA PRO A 414 8.27 2.68 -23.39
C PRO A 414 9.02 1.39 -23.75
N PRO A 415 8.37 0.41 -24.41
CA PRO A 415 9.02 -0.83 -24.85
C PRO A 415 10.29 -0.59 -25.69
N SER A 416 10.33 0.50 -26.46
CA SER A 416 11.48 0.88 -27.28
C SER A 416 12.76 1.15 -26.45
N ALA A 417 12.62 1.62 -25.21
CA ALA A 417 13.74 1.86 -24.31
C ALA A 417 14.47 0.57 -23.92
N PHE A 418 13.84 -0.60 -24.09
CA PHE A 418 14.39 -1.89 -23.68
C PHE A 418 14.94 -2.72 -24.86
N ILE A 419 14.96 -2.19 -26.09
CA ILE A 419 15.44 -2.93 -27.26
C ILE A 419 16.90 -3.38 -27.09
N THR A 420 17.74 -2.52 -26.53
CA THR A 420 19.17 -2.79 -26.29
C THR A 420 19.42 -3.58 -25.01
N ALA A 421 18.45 -3.68 -24.11
CA ALA A 421 18.62 -4.30 -22.80
C ALA A 421 19.25 -5.70 -22.92
N TRP A 422 20.27 -5.94 -22.13
CA TRP A 422 20.85 -7.26 -21.98
C TRP A 422 19.86 -8.17 -21.25
N GLN A 423 19.69 -9.38 -21.74
CA GLN A 423 18.96 -10.43 -21.05
C GLN A 423 19.73 -11.74 -21.15
N PRO A 424 19.68 -12.60 -20.13
CA PRO A 424 20.21 -13.96 -20.26
C PRO A 424 19.56 -14.66 -21.44
N ARG A 425 20.36 -15.41 -22.19
CA ARG A 425 19.87 -16.23 -23.30
C ARG A 425 20.37 -17.67 -23.10
N PRO A 426 19.83 -18.44 -22.16
CA PRO A 426 20.13 -19.86 -22.03
C PRO A 426 19.96 -20.60 -23.36
N ALA A 427 20.77 -21.62 -23.64
CA ALA A 427 20.76 -22.34 -24.91
C ALA A 427 19.37 -22.91 -25.26
N PHE A 428 18.67 -23.48 -24.26
CA PHE A 428 17.32 -24.03 -24.41
C PHE A 428 16.26 -22.99 -24.81
N LEU A 429 16.51 -21.69 -24.64
CA LEU A 429 15.60 -20.60 -25.06
C LEU A 429 15.89 -20.07 -26.48
N ARG A 430 16.89 -20.61 -27.19
CA ARG A 430 17.32 -20.15 -28.53
C ARG A 430 16.93 -21.09 -29.69
N GLY A 431 16.55 -22.33 -29.41
CA GLY A 431 16.32 -23.37 -30.43
C GLY A 431 14.99 -23.30 -31.19
N PRO A 432 14.69 -24.30 -32.06
CA PRO A 432 13.46 -24.36 -32.86
C PRO A 432 12.19 -24.38 -31.99
N HIS A 433 12.28 -24.94 -30.78
CA HIS A 433 11.19 -24.98 -29.80
C HIS A 433 11.15 -23.78 -28.84
N ARG A 434 11.79 -22.65 -29.19
CA ARG A 434 11.92 -21.47 -28.31
C ARG A 434 10.60 -20.99 -27.71
N GLN A 435 9.50 -21.04 -28.45
CA GLN A 435 8.20 -20.58 -27.95
C GLN A 435 7.70 -21.48 -26.82
N ARG A 436 7.75 -22.80 -27.02
CA ARG A 436 7.38 -23.79 -25.99
C ARG A 436 8.30 -23.69 -24.79
N ALA A 437 9.61 -23.55 -25.00
CA ALA A 437 10.58 -23.41 -23.92
C ALA A 437 10.34 -22.14 -23.08
N ARG A 438 10.02 -21.00 -23.71
CA ARG A 438 9.70 -19.76 -22.99
C ARG A 438 8.42 -19.89 -22.15
N ILE A 439 7.38 -20.50 -22.71
CA ILE A 439 6.14 -20.77 -21.98
C ILE A 439 6.43 -21.70 -20.80
N ALA A 440 7.14 -22.80 -21.03
CA ALA A 440 7.51 -23.77 -19.99
C ALA A 440 8.33 -23.10 -18.87
N THR A 441 9.33 -22.27 -19.21
CA THR A 441 10.09 -21.51 -18.21
C THR A 441 9.19 -20.58 -17.39
N GLY A 442 8.26 -19.88 -18.05
CA GLY A 442 7.34 -19.00 -17.33
C GLY A 442 6.38 -19.74 -16.41
N VAL A 443 5.86 -20.89 -16.85
CA VAL A 443 5.07 -21.79 -16.02
C VAL A 443 5.90 -22.26 -14.83
N LEU A 444 7.08 -22.83 -15.06
CA LEU A 444 7.96 -23.36 -14.02
C LEU A 444 8.33 -22.34 -12.94
N LEU A 445 8.53 -21.07 -13.32
CA LEU A 445 8.84 -20.00 -12.35
C LEU A 445 7.64 -19.58 -11.48
N ILE A 446 6.42 -19.76 -11.96
CA ILE A 446 5.19 -19.38 -11.24
C ILE A 446 4.57 -20.60 -10.51
N THR A 447 4.80 -21.82 -10.99
CA THR A 447 4.22 -23.06 -10.42
C THR A 447 4.43 -23.19 -8.91
N PRO A 448 5.61 -22.92 -8.32
CA PRO A 448 5.78 -23.03 -6.87
C PRO A 448 4.83 -22.12 -6.08
N ALA A 449 4.60 -20.91 -6.57
CA ALA A 449 3.64 -19.98 -5.95
C ALA A 449 2.21 -20.50 -6.07
N LEU A 450 1.82 -21.02 -7.25
CA LEU A 450 0.48 -21.60 -7.46
C LEU A 450 0.24 -22.83 -6.59
N VAL A 451 1.23 -23.71 -6.44
CA VAL A 451 1.15 -24.88 -5.57
C VAL A 451 1.00 -24.44 -4.10
N ALA A 452 1.82 -23.49 -3.64
CA ALA A 452 1.70 -22.93 -2.30
C ALA A 452 0.34 -22.27 -2.06
N SER A 453 -0.16 -21.50 -3.03
CA SER A 453 -1.51 -20.91 -3.00
C SER A 453 -2.60 -21.96 -2.91
N ALA A 454 -2.52 -23.03 -3.71
CA ALA A 454 -3.47 -24.13 -3.68
C ALA A 454 -3.45 -24.80 -2.30
N LEU A 455 -2.27 -25.12 -1.75
CA LEU A 455 -2.13 -25.72 -0.42
C LEU A 455 -2.73 -24.83 0.69
N ALA A 456 -2.60 -23.51 0.58
CA ALA A 456 -3.16 -22.56 1.53
C ALA A 456 -4.70 -22.54 1.46
N VAL A 457 -5.25 -22.47 0.25
CA VAL A 457 -6.68 -22.35 -0.03
C VAL A 457 -7.44 -23.64 0.26
N THR A 458 -6.87 -24.79 -0.08
CA THR A 458 -7.53 -26.11 0.11
C THR A 458 -7.27 -26.71 1.49
N GLY A 459 -6.63 -25.98 2.40
CA GLY A 459 -6.42 -26.44 3.77
C GLY A 459 -7.75 -26.54 4.51
N SER A 460 -7.98 -27.63 5.24
CA SER A 460 -9.17 -27.79 6.09
C SER A 460 -9.04 -26.99 7.39
N PRO A 461 -10.15 -26.46 7.95
CA PRO A 461 -10.12 -25.83 9.26
C PRO A 461 -9.86 -26.88 10.35
N PRO A 462 -8.85 -26.68 11.23
CA PRO A 462 -8.51 -27.68 12.23
C PRO A 462 -9.44 -27.70 13.44
N LEU A 463 -10.27 -26.68 13.66
CA LEU A 463 -11.21 -26.64 14.78
C LEU A 463 -12.65 -26.71 14.28
N LYS A 464 -13.38 -27.74 14.73
CA LYS A 464 -14.84 -27.79 14.60
C LYS A 464 -15.46 -27.08 15.80
N MET A 465 -16.27 -26.05 15.54
CA MET A 465 -16.91 -25.24 16.56
C MET A 465 -18.42 -25.37 16.47
N GLN A 466 -19.06 -25.70 17.60
CA GLN A 466 -20.50 -25.80 17.73
C GLN A 466 -20.98 -24.92 18.87
N LEU A 467 -21.91 -24.01 18.59
CA LEU A 467 -22.60 -23.26 19.62
C LEU A 467 -23.52 -24.20 20.42
N VAL A 468 -23.32 -24.27 21.73
CA VAL A 468 -24.12 -25.11 22.63
C VAL A 468 -24.95 -24.30 23.62
N GLY A 469 -24.65 -23.01 23.79
CA GLY A 469 -25.44 -22.10 24.61
C GLY A 469 -25.10 -20.63 24.36
N GLU A 470 -26.03 -19.73 24.69
CA GLU A 470 -25.83 -18.28 24.67
C GLU A 470 -26.50 -17.65 25.89
N SER A 471 -25.87 -16.60 26.42
CA SER A 471 -26.47 -15.72 27.42
C SER A 471 -26.77 -14.38 26.77
N ARG A 472 -27.92 -13.79 27.09
CA ARG A 472 -28.39 -12.53 26.50
C ARG A 472 -28.55 -11.45 27.57
N SER A 473 -28.51 -10.19 27.14
CA SER A 473 -28.93 -9.07 27.96
C SER A 473 -30.41 -9.17 28.32
N THR A 474 -30.85 -8.44 29.34
CA THR A 474 -32.27 -8.34 29.76
C THR A 474 -33.21 -7.95 28.61
N THR A 475 -32.75 -7.10 27.69
CA THR A 475 -33.50 -6.69 26.50
C THR A 475 -33.42 -7.68 25.34
N ALA A 476 -32.66 -8.77 25.47
CA ALA A 476 -32.35 -9.77 24.44
C ALA A 476 -31.77 -9.24 23.12
N LYS A 477 -31.40 -7.95 23.05
CA LYS A 477 -30.79 -7.29 21.87
C LYS A 477 -29.27 -7.49 21.79
N ALA A 478 -28.64 -8.03 22.83
CA ALA A 478 -27.21 -8.26 22.86
C ALA A 478 -26.88 -9.61 23.52
N VAL A 479 -25.79 -10.22 23.05
CA VAL A 479 -25.19 -11.42 23.65
C VAL A 479 -24.19 -10.99 24.70
N THR A 480 -24.23 -11.62 25.88
CA THR A 480 -23.33 -11.38 27.01
C THR A 480 -22.34 -12.52 27.22
N ALA A 481 -22.66 -13.74 26.77
CA ALA A 481 -21.73 -14.87 26.74
C ALA A 481 -22.12 -15.87 25.66
N LEU A 482 -21.14 -16.64 25.15
CA LEU A 482 -21.36 -17.79 24.28
C LEU A 482 -20.69 -19.02 24.87
N THR A 483 -21.39 -20.15 24.90
CA THR A 483 -20.80 -21.45 25.23
C THR A 483 -20.61 -22.24 23.94
N VAL A 484 -19.37 -22.55 23.61
CA VAL A 484 -18.98 -23.20 22.36
C VAL A 484 -18.25 -24.49 22.67
N ARG A 485 -18.72 -25.61 22.10
CA ARG A 485 -17.95 -26.86 22.07
C ARG A 485 -16.97 -26.79 20.90
N VAL A 486 -15.70 -26.98 21.20
CA VAL A 486 -14.60 -26.92 20.23
C VAL A 486 -13.91 -28.27 20.21
N THR A 487 -13.79 -28.87 19.03
CA THR A 487 -13.05 -30.10 18.79
C THR A 487 -11.88 -29.80 17.85
N ASN A 488 -10.66 -30.11 18.29
CA ASN A 488 -9.48 -30.05 17.45
C ASN A 488 -9.41 -31.31 16.59
N LEU A 489 -9.61 -31.17 15.29
CA LEU A 489 -9.50 -32.27 14.33
C LEU A 489 -8.07 -32.44 13.80
N GLY A 490 -7.19 -31.48 14.05
CA GLY A 490 -5.81 -31.49 13.58
C GLY A 490 -4.86 -32.30 14.46
N ASP A 491 -3.67 -32.54 13.90
CA ASP A 491 -2.62 -33.38 14.51
C ASP A 491 -1.73 -32.63 15.51
N ALA A 492 -1.89 -31.31 15.61
CA ALA A 492 -1.14 -30.43 16.51
C ALA A 492 -2.04 -29.88 17.62
N ALA A 493 -1.48 -29.67 18.80
CA ALA A 493 -2.15 -28.89 19.84
C ALA A 493 -2.31 -27.42 19.38
N LEU A 494 -3.44 -26.81 19.68
CA LEU A 494 -3.77 -25.44 19.26
C LEU A 494 -4.12 -24.58 20.47
N THR A 495 -3.65 -23.33 20.47
CA THR A 495 -4.09 -22.30 21.42
C THR A 495 -5.07 -21.39 20.68
N PRO A 496 -6.40 -21.61 20.79
CA PRO A 496 -7.38 -20.87 20.01
C PRO A 496 -7.69 -19.51 20.64
N HIS A 497 -7.81 -18.49 19.80
CA HIS A 497 -8.30 -17.17 20.16
C HIS A 497 -9.54 -16.83 19.34
N PHE A 498 -10.61 -16.40 20.02
CA PHE A 498 -11.95 -16.32 19.44
C PHE A 498 -12.36 -14.89 19.12
N THR A 499 -13.02 -14.69 17.99
CA THR A 499 -13.64 -13.39 17.63
C THR A 499 -14.93 -13.60 16.85
N LEU A 500 -15.82 -12.61 16.89
CA LEU A 500 -16.99 -12.54 16.02
C LEU A 500 -16.77 -11.52 14.91
N THR A 501 -17.17 -11.88 13.69
CA THR A 501 -17.15 -10.98 12.53
C THR A 501 -18.52 -10.90 11.86
N THR A 502 -18.94 -9.70 11.49
CA THR A 502 -20.18 -9.42 10.76
C THR A 502 -19.95 -8.87 9.35
N GLY A 503 -18.69 -8.76 8.94
CA GLY A 503 -18.30 -8.17 7.65
C GLY A 503 -16.82 -8.39 7.34
N GLN A 504 -16.21 -7.39 6.68
CA GLN A 504 -14.79 -7.38 6.34
C GLN A 504 -13.92 -7.21 7.60
N GLY A 505 -12.76 -7.86 7.62
CA GLY A 505 -11.80 -7.80 8.74
C GLY A 505 -12.12 -8.71 9.95
N MET A 506 -11.38 -8.46 11.03
CA MET A 506 -11.44 -9.21 12.29
C MET A 506 -11.97 -8.30 13.40
N GLY A 507 -12.90 -8.82 14.20
CA GLY A 507 -13.36 -8.13 15.40
C GLY A 507 -12.30 -8.19 16.50
N ARG A 508 -12.59 -7.50 17.61
CA ARG A 508 -11.82 -7.68 18.84
C ARG A 508 -11.97 -9.13 19.36
N TYR A 509 -10.92 -9.65 19.95
CA TYR A 509 -10.93 -10.96 20.60
C TYR A 509 -11.89 -10.98 21.78
N TRP A 510 -12.57 -12.11 21.93
CA TRP A 510 -13.40 -12.46 23.07
C TRP A 510 -12.53 -13.12 24.13
N SER A 511 -12.78 -12.81 25.40
CA SER A 511 -12.06 -13.45 26.49
C SER A 511 -12.64 -14.84 26.78
N ILE A 512 -11.76 -15.77 27.16
CA ILE A 512 -12.15 -17.12 27.58
C ILE A 512 -12.35 -17.06 29.10
N LYS A 513 -13.60 -17.20 29.56
CA LYS A 513 -13.92 -17.29 30.98
C LYS A 513 -13.66 -18.69 31.54
N SER A 514 -13.97 -19.72 30.76
CA SER A 514 -13.69 -21.13 31.10
C SER A 514 -13.35 -21.94 29.84
N GLY A 515 -12.54 -22.98 30.01
CA GLY A 515 -11.99 -23.81 28.92
C GLY A 515 -10.45 -23.84 28.92
N PRO A 516 -9.83 -24.85 28.29
CA PRO A 516 -8.37 -24.97 28.29
C PRO A 516 -7.74 -23.94 27.33
N ALA A 517 -6.66 -23.29 27.77
CA ALA A 517 -5.91 -22.35 26.92
C ALA A 517 -5.35 -23.03 25.66
N THR A 518 -4.91 -24.28 25.79
CA THR A 518 -4.43 -25.11 24.68
C THR A 518 -5.27 -26.38 24.58
N LEU A 519 -5.83 -26.63 23.40
CA LEU A 519 -6.59 -27.82 23.07
C LEU A 519 -5.67 -28.83 22.38
N ALA A 520 -5.45 -29.96 23.02
CA ALA A 520 -4.63 -31.04 22.47
C ALA A 520 -5.18 -31.54 21.12
N ARG A 521 -4.32 -32.21 20.35
CA ARG A 521 -4.74 -32.87 19.09
C ARG A 521 -5.90 -33.83 19.35
N HIS A 522 -6.88 -33.87 18.44
CA HIS A 522 -8.06 -34.74 18.53
C HIS A 522 -8.92 -34.58 19.81
N ALA A 523 -8.65 -33.57 20.64
CA ALA A 523 -9.37 -33.33 21.89
C ALA A 523 -10.58 -32.42 21.67
N SER A 524 -11.55 -32.49 22.59
CA SER A 524 -12.70 -31.60 22.63
C SER A 524 -12.81 -30.91 23.99
N ALA A 525 -13.22 -29.66 23.99
CA ALA A 525 -13.51 -28.91 25.21
C ALA A 525 -14.67 -27.93 25.01
N SER A 526 -15.32 -27.54 26.10
CA SER A 526 -16.30 -26.45 26.12
C SER A 526 -15.61 -25.15 26.54
N TYR A 527 -15.90 -24.08 25.81
CA TYR A 527 -15.40 -22.74 26.06
C TYR A 527 -16.55 -21.81 26.39
N GLU A 528 -16.46 -21.06 27.48
CA GLU A 528 -17.33 -19.92 27.76
C GLU A 528 -16.61 -18.64 27.33
N LEU A 529 -17.16 -17.96 26.33
CA LEU A 529 -16.59 -16.78 25.69
C LEU A 529 -17.35 -15.53 26.10
N LEU A 530 -16.63 -14.48 26.47
CA LEU A 530 -17.20 -13.17 26.81
C LEU A 530 -16.82 -12.11 25.77
N PRO A 531 -17.76 -11.26 25.35
CA PRO A 531 -17.48 -10.17 24.43
C PRO A 531 -16.58 -9.11 25.08
N PRO A 532 -15.70 -8.45 24.30
CA PRO A 532 -14.70 -7.52 24.82
C PRO A 532 -15.27 -6.29 25.54
N SER A 533 -16.50 -5.87 25.19
CA SER A 533 -17.23 -4.77 25.82
C SER A 533 -18.32 -5.26 26.79
N GLY A 534 -18.28 -6.52 27.22
CA GLY A 534 -19.29 -7.15 28.07
C GLY A 534 -20.64 -7.44 27.38
N LYS A 535 -20.88 -6.83 26.22
CA LYS A 535 -22.05 -7.09 25.36
C LYS A 535 -21.65 -7.05 23.89
N PHE A 536 -22.20 -7.96 23.09
CA PHE A 536 -22.15 -7.93 21.63
C PHE A 536 -23.55 -7.62 21.09
N PRO A 537 -23.79 -6.41 20.53
CA PRO A 537 -25.08 -6.05 19.97
C PRO A 537 -25.37 -6.91 18.74
N LEU A 538 -26.58 -7.47 18.67
CA LEU A 538 -26.97 -8.28 17.52
C LEU A 538 -27.22 -7.37 16.31
N PRO A 539 -26.63 -7.67 15.14
CA PRO A 539 -26.87 -6.90 13.93
C PRO A 539 -28.30 -7.12 13.41
N HIS A 540 -28.71 -6.30 12.44
CA HIS A 540 -29.98 -6.43 11.74
C HIS A 540 -30.13 -7.80 11.05
N ALA A 541 -31.38 -8.21 10.80
CA ALA A 541 -31.68 -9.45 10.09
C ALA A 541 -30.94 -9.52 8.74
N GLY A 542 -30.42 -10.70 8.40
CA GLY A 542 -29.66 -10.93 7.17
C GLY A 542 -28.15 -10.70 7.27
N VAL A 543 -27.65 -10.14 8.37
CA VAL A 543 -26.19 -10.02 8.59
C VAL A 543 -25.63 -11.35 9.08
N ARG A 544 -24.67 -11.91 8.33
CA ARG A 544 -23.96 -13.15 8.68
C ARG A 544 -23.02 -12.89 9.86
N ILE A 545 -23.19 -13.63 10.94
CA ILE A 545 -22.30 -13.61 12.12
C ILE A 545 -21.42 -14.86 12.06
N ARG A 546 -20.11 -14.69 11.93
CA ARG A 546 -19.15 -15.81 11.98
C ARG A 546 -18.37 -15.77 13.27
N LEU A 547 -18.36 -16.88 14.01
CA LEU A 547 -17.38 -17.14 15.05
C LEU A 547 -16.10 -17.66 14.39
N ARG A 548 -14.98 -17.04 14.73
CA ARG A 548 -13.67 -17.40 14.21
C ARG A 548 -12.75 -17.74 15.36
N ALA A 549 -11.95 -18.78 15.16
CA ALA A 549 -10.84 -19.16 16.03
C ALA A 549 -9.55 -19.12 15.23
N VAL A 550 -8.54 -18.42 15.76
CA VAL A 550 -7.20 -18.39 15.18
C VAL A 550 -6.18 -18.99 16.15
N SER A 551 -5.07 -19.47 15.62
CA SER A 551 -3.90 -19.88 16.40
C SER A 551 -2.62 -19.50 15.69
N ALA A 552 -1.55 -19.22 16.43
CA ALA A 552 -0.28 -18.74 15.89
C ALA A 552 0.71 -19.86 15.53
N THR A 553 0.61 -21.03 16.17
CA THR A 553 1.54 -22.15 15.98
C THR A 553 0.79 -23.49 16.00
N PRO A 554 0.55 -24.12 14.84
CA PRO A 554 0.67 -23.55 13.49
C PRO A 554 -0.29 -22.36 13.27
N MET A 555 -0.02 -21.55 12.25
CA MET A 555 -0.95 -20.48 11.85
C MET A 555 -2.21 -21.07 11.22
N THR A 556 -3.34 -20.98 11.94
CA THR A 556 -4.62 -21.58 11.50
C THR A 556 -5.79 -20.63 11.68
N LEU A 557 -6.80 -20.80 10.84
CA LEU A 557 -8.13 -20.18 10.97
C LEU A 557 -9.19 -21.28 10.90
N SER A 558 -10.14 -21.24 11.82
CA SER A 558 -11.39 -21.99 11.75
C SER A 558 -12.56 -21.05 11.96
N SER A 559 -13.65 -21.22 11.23
CA SER A 559 -14.83 -20.36 11.24
C SER A 559 -16.09 -21.21 11.28
N THR A 560 -17.11 -20.74 11.97
CA THR A 560 -18.46 -21.33 11.95
C THR A 560 -19.49 -20.21 11.95
N ASP A 561 -20.60 -20.40 11.26
CA ASP A 561 -21.68 -19.43 11.24
C ASP A 561 -22.54 -19.59 12.49
N LEU A 562 -22.91 -18.46 13.09
CA LEU A 562 -23.80 -18.43 14.25
C LEU A 562 -25.18 -17.91 13.84
N HIS A 563 -26.21 -18.67 14.20
CA HIS A 563 -27.60 -18.27 14.01
C HIS A 563 -28.14 -17.57 15.26
N LEU A 564 -27.69 -16.33 15.49
CA LEU A 564 -28.18 -15.49 16.58
C LEU A 564 -29.29 -14.57 16.03
N LYS A 565 -30.52 -14.67 16.54
CA LYS A 565 -31.65 -13.85 16.09
C LYS A 565 -31.94 -12.75 17.09
N ALA A 566 -32.04 -11.50 16.64
CA ALA A 566 -32.64 -10.46 17.47
C ALA A 566 -34.13 -10.81 17.71
N PRO A 567 -34.69 -10.52 18.90
CA PRO A 567 -36.14 -10.61 19.11
C PRO A 567 -36.86 -9.78 18.05
N ALA A 568 -37.96 -10.30 17.50
CA ALA A 568 -38.79 -9.52 16.58
C ALA A 568 -39.17 -8.21 17.28
N SER A 569 -38.97 -7.07 16.61
CA SER A 569 -39.48 -5.80 17.16
C SER A 569 -40.99 -5.90 17.19
N THR A 570 -41.58 -6.00 18.38
CA THR A 570 -42.98 -5.62 18.58
C THR A 570 -43.06 -4.14 18.20
N ARG A 571 -43.52 -3.86 16.98
CA ARG A 571 -43.94 -2.52 16.58
C ARG A 571 -45.26 -2.20 17.23
#